data_AF-A0AAD9KQP5-F1
#
_entry.id   AF-A0AAD9KQP5-F1
#
_cell.length_a   1.000
_cell.length_b   1.000
_cell.length_c   1.000
_cell.angle_alpha   90.00
_cell.angle_beta   90.00
_cell.angle_gamma   90.00
#
_symmetry.space_group_name_H-M   'P 1'
#
loop_
_entity.id
_entity.type
_entity.pdbx_description
1 polymer ?
#
loop_
_entity_poly.entity_id
_entity_poly.type
_entity_poly.pdbx_seq_one_letter_code
_entity_poly.pdbx_strand_id
1 'polypeptide(L)'
;MTLNDAKGRLLRSGRRKTAIIGFAAATESLRNIASDLLTQPHPYKYVLTYKFSQDHIELLFNKIRRRGGWNNNPNILQFKWALSRVLMRNNISPPSNGNCTEFVNLCSKSAEKRSQQFQPPPD
;
A
#
# COMPACT_ATOMS: atom_id res chain seq x y z
N MET A 1 -19.75 -21.15 -11.83
CA MET A 1 -20.17 -19.90 -12.52
C MET A 1 -19.42 -19.80 -13.84
N THR A 2 -20.07 -20.00 -14.98
CA THR A 2 -19.46 -19.96 -16.32
C THR A 2 -19.84 -18.66 -17.01
N LEU A 3 -18.85 -17.78 -17.25
CA LEU A 3 -19.05 -16.55 -18.00
C LEU A 3 -18.79 -16.79 -19.49
N ASN A 4 -19.80 -16.51 -20.31
CA ASN A 4 -19.77 -16.73 -21.76
C ASN A 4 -19.83 -15.38 -22.51
N ASP A 5 -19.17 -15.34 -23.66
CA ASP A 5 -19.28 -14.26 -24.66
C ASP A 5 -20.68 -14.28 -25.32
N ALA A 6 -21.07 -13.22 -26.02
CA ALA A 6 -22.32 -13.15 -26.80
C ALA A 6 -22.44 -14.26 -27.86
N LYS A 7 -21.31 -14.90 -28.22
CA LYS A 7 -21.21 -16.06 -29.12
C LYS A 7 -21.20 -17.41 -28.40
N GLY A 8 -21.50 -17.46 -27.10
CA GLY A 8 -21.53 -18.70 -26.31
C GLY A 8 -20.16 -19.30 -25.96
N ARG A 9 -19.06 -18.61 -26.27
CA ARG A 9 -17.70 -19.10 -25.96
C ARG A 9 -17.31 -18.71 -24.54
N LEU A 10 -16.63 -19.61 -23.84
CA LEU A 10 -16.09 -19.33 -22.51
C LEU A 10 -15.12 -18.13 -22.57
N LEU A 11 -15.36 -17.14 -21.70
CA LEU A 11 -14.53 -15.93 -21.63
C LEU A 11 -13.06 -16.23 -21.29
N ARG A 12 -12.81 -17.32 -20.54
CA ARG A 12 -11.45 -17.80 -20.23
C ARG A 12 -10.69 -18.38 -21.41
N SER A 13 -11.36 -18.67 -22.53
CA SER A 13 -10.75 -19.27 -23.72
C SER A 13 -10.53 -18.25 -24.85
N GLY A 14 -11.01 -17.03 -24.69
CA GLY A 14 -10.86 -15.96 -25.69
C GLY A 14 -9.47 -15.31 -25.71
N ARG A 15 -9.22 -14.46 -26.72
CA ARG A 15 -7.95 -13.71 -26.88
C ARG A 15 -7.65 -12.73 -25.74
N ARG A 16 -8.69 -12.21 -25.07
CA ARG A 16 -8.59 -11.29 -23.92
C ARG A 16 -8.76 -11.97 -22.55
N LYS A 17 -8.51 -13.29 -22.48
CA LYS A 17 -8.70 -14.10 -21.26
C LYS A 17 -7.84 -13.67 -20.07
N THR A 18 -6.69 -13.04 -20.29
CA THR A 18 -5.71 -12.72 -19.24
C THR A 18 -6.30 -11.85 -18.14
N ALA A 19 -7.04 -10.80 -18.48
CA ALA A 19 -7.66 -9.93 -17.48
C ALA A 19 -8.71 -10.67 -16.62
N ILE A 20 -9.46 -11.57 -17.24
CA ILE A 20 -10.54 -12.34 -16.60
C ILE A 20 -9.95 -13.39 -15.66
N ILE A 21 -8.93 -14.11 -16.13
CA ILE A 21 -8.19 -15.09 -15.32
C ILE A 21 -7.47 -14.38 -14.17
N GLY A 22 -6.81 -13.26 -14.44
CA GLY A 22 -6.11 -12.48 -13.42
C GLY A 22 -7.05 -11.93 -12.35
N PHE A 23 -8.22 -11.42 -12.75
CA PHE A 23 -9.24 -10.95 -11.80
C PHE A 23 -9.79 -12.08 -10.94
N ALA A 24 -10.11 -13.23 -11.54
CA ALA A 24 -10.59 -14.40 -10.82
C ALA A 24 -9.52 -14.92 -9.83
N ALA A 25 -8.27 -15.02 -10.27
CA ALA A 25 -7.15 -15.43 -9.44
C ALA A 25 -6.92 -14.46 -8.27
N ALA A 26 -6.90 -13.14 -8.53
CA ALA A 26 -6.74 -12.12 -7.50
C ALA A 26 -7.86 -12.16 -6.46
N THR A 27 -9.11 -12.37 -6.89
CA THR A 27 -10.26 -12.47 -5.99
C THR A 27 -10.16 -13.70 -5.09
N GLU A 28 -9.80 -14.86 -5.64
CA GLU A 28 -9.64 -16.09 -4.84
C GLU A 28 -8.46 -16.00 -3.88
N SER A 29 -7.31 -15.48 -4.34
CA SER A 29 -6.16 -15.25 -3.48
C SER A 29 -6.47 -14.28 -2.33
N LEU A 30 -7.17 -13.18 -2.61
CA LEU A 30 -7.56 -12.22 -1.58
C LEU A 30 -8.54 -12.84 -0.57
N ARG A 31 -9.47 -13.67 -1.02
CA ARG A 31 -10.41 -14.38 -0.15
C ARG A 31 -9.68 -15.29 0.84
N ASN A 32 -8.70 -16.05 0.35
CA ASN A 32 -7.90 -16.96 1.18
C ASN A 32 -7.02 -16.20 2.18
N ILE A 33 -6.33 -15.15 1.73
CA ILE A 33 -5.54 -14.29 2.64
C ILE A 33 -6.45 -13.66 3.70
N ALA A 34 -7.64 -13.19 3.31
CA ALA A 34 -8.57 -12.61 4.24
C ALA A 34 -9.10 -13.63 5.26
N SER A 35 -9.42 -14.86 4.84
CA SER A 35 -9.83 -15.89 5.80
C SER A 35 -8.72 -16.20 6.80
N ASP A 36 -7.48 -16.30 6.35
CA ASP A 36 -6.35 -16.64 7.23
C ASP A 36 -6.09 -15.51 8.25
N LEU A 37 -6.11 -14.25 7.79
CA LEU A 37 -5.89 -13.08 8.66
C LEU A 37 -7.03 -12.82 9.66
N LEU A 38 -8.25 -13.25 9.33
CA LEU A 38 -9.43 -13.04 10.17
C LEU A 38 -9.74 -14.22 11.08
N THR A 39 -9.16 -15.40 10.86
CA THR A 39 -9.45 -16.62 11.65
C THR A 39 -8.27 -17.13 12.48
N GLN A 40 -7.07 -16.57 12.31
CA GLN A 40 -5.90 -16.85 13.14
C GLN A 40 -6.15 -16.60 14.65
N PRO A 41 -5.33 -17.18 15.56
CA PRO A 41 -5.52 -17.10 17.02
C PRO A 41 -5.64 -15.67 17.59
N HIS A 42 -5.02 -14.70 16.92
CA HIS A 42 -5.18 -13.28 17.17
C HIS A 42 -5.70 -12.59 15.91
N PRO A 43 -7.02 -12.59 15.68
CA PRO A 43 -7.59 -12.16 14.40
C PRO A 43 -7.46 -10.65 14.24
N TYR A 44 -7.19 -10.20 13.00
CA TYR A 44 -7.26 -8.79 12.67
C TYR A 44 -8.72 -8.33 12.58
N LYS A 45 -8.99 -7.05 12.90
CA LYS A 45 -10.35 -6.48 12.82
C LYS A 45 -10.86 -6.34 11.38
N TYR A 46 -9.96 -6.10 10.43
CA TYR A 46 -10.27 -5.90 9.01
C TYR A 46 -9.02 -6.10 8.15
N VAL A 47 -9.21 -6.27 6.84
CA VAL A 47 -8.15 -6.41 5.84
C VAL A 47 -8.17 -5.21 4.89
N LEU A 48 -7.03 -4.53 4.76
CA LEU A 48 -6.87 -3.40 3.84
C LEU A 48 -6.48 -3.90 2.45
N THR A 49 -7.47 -4.15 1.59
CA THR A 49 -7.27 -4.65 0.22
C THR A 49 -6.35 -3.77 -0.62
N TYR A 50 -6.36 -2.45 -0.38
CA TYR A 50 -5.46 -1.47 -1.01
C TYR A 50 -3.97 -1.79 -0.81
N LYS A 51 -3.57 -2.43 0.30
CA LYS A 51 -2.17 -2.79 0.54
C LYS A 51 -1.64 -3.87 -0.37
N PHE A 52 -2.53 -4.65 -1.00
CA PHE A 52 -2.17 -5.66 -2.00
C PHE A 52 -2.12 -5.08 -3.43
N SER A 53 -2.51 -3.81 -3.61
CA SER A 53 -2.42 -3.10 -4.88
C SER A 53 -0.96 -2.73 -5.20
N GLN A 54 -0.64 -2.68 -6.49
CA GLN A 54 0.67 -2.25 -6.99
C GLN A 54 0.89 -0.73 -6.90
N ASP A 55 -0.16 0.05 -6.57
CA ASP A 55 -0.15 1.51 -6.48
C ASP A 55 1.03 2.05 -5.66
N HIS A 56 1.39 1.36 -4.58
CA HIS A 56 2.52 1.76 -3.73
C HIS A 56 3.85 1.80 -4.50
N ILE A 57 4.10 0.82 -5.37
CA ILE A 57 5.31 0.73 -6.19
C ILE A 57 5.22 1.73 -7.35
N GLU A 58 4.04 1.92 -7.94
CA GLU A 58 3.84 2.93 -9.00
C GLU A 58 4.09 4.36 -8.48
N LEU A 59 3.59 4.68 -7.29
CA LEU A 59 3.85 5.95 -6.61
C LEU A 59 5.34 6.14 -6.32
N LEU A 60 6.06 5.07 -5.96
CA LEU A 60 7.51 5.10 -5.79
C LEU A 60 8.22 5.43 -7.10
N PHE A 61 7.86 4.76 -8.20
CA PHE A 61 8.44 5.05 -9.51
C PHE A 61 8.13 6.46 -9.99
N ASN A 62 6.92 6.97 -9.73
CA ASN A 62 6.58 8.36 -10.03
C ASN A 62 7.45 9.34 -9.24
N LYS A 63 7.72 9.07 -7.96
CA LYS A 63 8.68 9.88 -7.17
C LYS A 63 10.09 9.84 -7.75
N ILE A 64 10.55 8.68 -8.22
CA ILE A 64 11.87 8.52 -8.83
C ILE A 64 11.96 9.30 -10.15
N ARG A 65 10.98 9.16 -11.04
CA ARG A 65 10.92 9.89 -12.33
C ARG A 65 10.92 11.41 -12.12
N ARG A 66 10.15 11.92 -11.16
CA ARG A 66 10.10 13.35 -10.82
C ARG A 66 11.44 13.94 -10.36
N ARG A 67 12.39 13.10 -9.90
CA ARG A 67 13.72 13.58 -9.46
C ARG A 67 14.68 13.86 -10.62
N GLY A 68 14.39 13.36 -11.81
CA GLY A 68 15.18 13.61 -13.03
C GLY A 68 14.85 14.93 -13.73
N GLY A 69 14.02 15.80 -13.15
CA GLY A 69 13.53 17.01 -13.82
C GLY A 69 12.68 16.67 -15.04
N TRP A 70 13.06 17.16 -16.23
CA TRP A 70 12.41 16.81 -17.50
C TRP A 70 12.81 15.43 -18.05
N ASN A 71 13.69 14.68 -17.39
CA ASN A 71 14.01 13.33 -17.82
C ASN A 71 13.00 12.30 -17.28
N ASN A 72 11.98 11.99 -18.08
CA ASN A 72 10.96 10.98 -17.75
C ASN A 72 11.51 9.54 -17.72
N ASN A 73 12.67 9.28 -18.32
CA ASN A 73 13.27 7.95 -18.41
C ASN A 73 14.71 7.97 -17.84
N PRO A 74 14.87 7.84 -16.51
CA PRO A 74 16.19 7.87 -15.90
C PRO A 74 17.06 6.71 -16.39
N ASN A 75 18.36 6.97 -16.60
CA ASN A 75 19.35 5.90 -16.79
C ASN A 75 19.46 5.05 -15.51
N ILE A 76 19.93 3.81 -15.62
CA ILE A 76 20.13 2.85 -14.52
C ILE A 76 20.93 3.48 -13.36
N LEU A 77 21.98 4.25 -13.67
CA LEU A 77 22.75 4.98 -12.64
C LEU A 77 21.89 6.02 -11.93
N GLN A 78 21.14 6.84 -12.68
CA GLN A 78 20.25 7.87 -12.12
C GLN A 78 19.15 7.24 -11.26
N PHE A 79 18.60 6.11 -11.69
CA PHE A 79 17.65 5.32 -10.91
C PHE A 79 18.27 4.83 -9.60
N LYS A 80 19.47 4.25 -9.64
CA LYS A 80 20.19 3.78 -8.45
C LYS A 80 20.44 4.92 -7.45
N TRP A 81 20.99 6.03 -7.91
CA TRP A 81 21.23 7.23 -7.09
C TRP A 81 19.93 7.77 -6.50
N ALA A 82 18.87 7.85 -7.30
CA ALA A 82 17.56 8.28 -6.83
C ALA A 82 17.00 7.31 -5.79
N LEU A 83 17.07 5.99 -5.99
CA LEU A 83 16.58 5.03 -5.00
C LEU A 83 17.38 5.12 -3.68
N SER A 84 18.71 5.12 -3.74
CA SER A 84 19.58 5.26 -2.56
C SER A 84 19.26 6.53 -1.77
N ARG A 85 19.03 7.66 -2.44
CA ARG A 85 18.66 8.92 -1.78
C ARG A 85 17.25 8.90 -1.17
N VAL A 86 16.29 8.13 -1.73
CA VAL A 86 14.96 7.94 -1.08
C VAL A 86 15.15 7.14 0.21
N LEU A 87 15.89 6.04 0.14
CA LEU A 87 16.12 5.15 1.28
C LEU A 87 16.85 5.86 2.42
N MET A 88 17.93 6.59 2.13
CA MET A 88 18.65 7.36 3.14
C MET A 88 17.73 8.38 3.82
N ARG A 89 16.91 9.12 3.07
CA ARG A 89 16.01 10.12 3.65
C ARG A 89 14.94 9.53 4.57
N ASN A 90 14.48 8.32 4.28
CA ASN A 90 13.50 7.63 5.12
C ASN A 90 14.12 6.99 6.38
N ASN A 91 15.42 6.76 6.39
CA ASN A 91 16.15 6.13 7.50
C ASN A 91 16.88 7.14 8.41
N ILE A 92 16.74 8.45 8.19
CA ILE A 92 17.32 9.45 9.09
C ILE A 92 16.41 9.58 10.32
N SER A 93 16.84 8.98 11.43
CA SER A 93 16.32 9.31 12.76
C SER A 93 17.09 10.52 13.29
N PRO A 94 16.43 11.50 13.92
CA PRO A 94 17.14 12.59 14.56
C PRO A 94 18.04 12.05 15.69
N PRO A 95 19.25 12.61 15.88
CA PRO A 95 20.09 12.23 17.01
C PRO A 95 19.37 12.53 18.34
N SER A 96 19.57 11.70 19.36
CA SER A 96 18.92 11.85 20.68
C SER A 96 19.15 13.20 21.35
N ASN A 97 20.24 13.89 20.97
CA ASN A 97 20.65 15.19 21.52
C ASN A 97 20.41 16.35 20.53
N GLY A 98 19.64 16.14 19.45
CA GLY A 98 19.32 17.16 18.46
C GLY A 98 18.12 18.01 18.86
N ASN A 99 18.19 19.33 18.66
CA ASN A 99 17.08 20.27 18.88
C ASN A 99 15.93 20.14 17.86
N CYS A 100 15.90 19.09 17.04
CA CYS A 100 14.92 18.90 15.97
C CYS A 100 13.93 17.80 16.36
N THR A 101 12.72 18.19 16.73
CA THR A 101 11.62 17.24 16.97
C THR A 101 11.09 16.68 15.66
N GLU A 102 10.91 15.36 15.61
CA GLU A 102 10.36 14.64 14.45
C GLU A 102 8.95 15.13 14.09
N PHE A 103 8.74 15.56 12.85
CA PHE A 103 7.44 16.04 12.33
C PHE A 103 6.33 14.97 12.34
N VAL A 104 6.67 13.71 12.58
CA VAL A 104 5.73 12.57 12.63
C VAL A 104 4.88 12.59 13.91
N ASN A 105 5.32 13.27 14.97
CA ASN A 105 4.64 13.27 16.27
C ASN A 105 3.46 14.25 16.43
N LEU A 106 3.10 15.05 15.41
CA LEU A 106 1.87 15.87 15.49
C LEU A 106 0.59 15.09 15.19
N CYS A 107 0.68 14.04 14.35
CA CYS A 107 -0.50 13.26 13.95
C CYS A 107 -0.94 12.29 15.06
N SER A 108 0.01 11.70 15.79
CA SER A 108 -0.24 10.81 16.94
C SER A 108 -0.68 11.57 18.20
N LYS A 109 -0.09 12.74 18.49
CA LYS A 109 -0.47 13.53 19.68
C LYS A 109 -1.87 14.16 19.60
N SER A 110 -2.41 14.38 18.39
CA SER A 110 -3.80 14.83 18.22
C SER A 110 -4.82 13.72 18.48
N ALA A 111 -4.43 12.45 18.32
CA ALA A 111 -5.29 11.30 18.59
C ALA A 111 -5.40 10.99 20.10
N GLU A 112 -4.30 11.10 20.85
CA GLU A 112 -4.29 10.83 22.30
C GLU A 112 -5.02 11.88 23.14
N LYS A 113 -5.05 13.16 22.70
CA LYS A 113 -5.83 14.20 23.40
C LYS A 113 -7.35 14.05 23.28
N ARG A 114 -7.86 13.29 22.29
CA ARG A 114 -9.31 13.02 22.15
C ARG A 114 -9.81 11.89 23.05
N SER A 115 -8.93 11.00 23.51
CA SER A 115 -9.29 9.85 24.35
C SER A 115 -9.30 10.17 25.86
N GLN A 116 -8.73 11.30 26.30
CA GLN A 116 -8.68 11.68 27.72
C GLN A 116 -9.79 12.67 28.17
N GLN A 117 -10.70 13.08 27.28
CA GLN A 117 -11.85 13.94 27.65
C GLN A 117 -13.16 13.18 27.90
N PHE A 118 -13.16 11.84 27.86
CA PHE A 118 -14.34 11.04 28.16
C PHE A 118 -14.08 10.17 29.41
N GLN A 119 -14.19 10.78 30.58
CA GLN A 119 -14.48 10.04 31.81
C GLN A 119 -15.95 10.31 32.18
N PRO A 120 -16.78 9.27 32.38
CA PRO A 120 -18.14 9.47 32.87
C PRO A 120 -18.12 10.00 34.32
N PRO A 121 -19.11 10.81 34.72
CA PRO A 121 -19.20 11.35 36.08
C PRO A 121 -19.36 10.19 37.10
N PRO A 122 -18.85 10.35 38.33
CA PRO A 122 -19.09 9.39 39.41
C PRO A 122 -20.58 9.39 39.78
N ASP A 123 -21.10 8.19 40.08
CA ASP A 123 -22.47 7.94 40.52
C ASP A 123 -22.90 8.78 41.74
#